data_AF-A0A6L7X8I9-F1
#
_entry.id   AF-A0A6L7X8I9-F1
#
_cell.length_a   1.000
_cell.length_b   1.000
_cell.length_c   1.000
_cell.angle_alpha   90.00
_cell.angle_beta   90.00
_cell.angle_gamma   90.00
#
_symmetry.space_group_name_H-M   'P 1'
#
loop_
_entity.id
_entity.type
_entity.pdbx_description
1 polymer ?
#
loop_
_entity_poly.entity_id
_entity_poly.type
_entity_poly.pdbx_seq_one_letter_code
_entity_poly.pdbx_strand_id
1 'polypeptide(L)' 'MSDNILVCVAWPYANGPIHHGQLGGAYLPADIFARYHRIRGNRV' A
#
# COMPACT_ATOMS: atom_id res chain seq x y z
N MET A 1 14.97 14.68 8.99
CA MET A 1 13.70 14.67 9.74
C MET A 1 12.85 13.55 9.17
N SER A 2 12.14 12.79 10.01
CA SER A 2 11.25 11.71 9.56
C SER A 2 9.89 12.30 9.18
N ASP A 3 9.41 12.02 7.97
CA ASP A 3 8.08 12.43 7.54
C ASP A 3 7.00 11.47 8.04
N ASN A 4 5.81 12.00 8.33
CA ASN A 4 4.61 11.19 8.57
C ASN A 4 3.87 11.01 7.24
N ILE A 5 3.71 9.77 6.79
CA ILE A 5 3.16 9.45 5.47
C ILE A 5 1.95 8.52 5.64
N LEU A 6 0.77 8.99 5.24
CA LEU A 6 -0.42 8.15 5.17
C LEU A 6 -0.46 7.41 3.82
N VAL A 7 -0.44 6.08 3.87
CA VAL A 7 -0.63 5.22 2.69
C VAL A 7 -2.00 4.57 2.75
N CYS A 8 -2.82 4.81 1.72
CA CYS A 8 -4.15 4.24 1.57
C CYS A 8 -4.25 3.44 0.28
N VAL A 9 -5.09 2.41 0.29
CA VAL A 9 -5.43 1.60 -0.89
C VAL A 9 -6.92 1.67 -1.15
N ALA A 10 -7.32 1.44 -2.39
CA ALA A 10 -8.73 1.22 -2.71
C ALA A 10 -9.22 -0.04 -1.99
N TRP A 11 -10.31 0.07 -1.24
CA TRP A 11 -10.86 -1.07 -0.51
C TRP A 11 -11.43 -2.10 -1.48
N PRO A 12 -11.11 -3.40 -1.32
CA PRO A 12 -11.77 -4.43 -2.09
C PRO A 12 -13.26 -4.44 -1.75
N TYR A 13 -14.10 -4.63 -2.76
CA TYR A 13 -15.50 -4.93 -2.51
C TYR A 13 -15.62 -6.27 -1.78
N ALA A 14 -16.41 -6.32 -0.71
CA ALA A 14 -16.42 -7.45 0.22
C ALA A 14 -16.95 -8.77 -0.39
N ASN A 15 -17.88 -8.69 -1.35
CA ASN A 15 -18.55 -9.87 -1.91
C ASN A 15 -17.90 -10.40 -3.20
N GLY A 16 -16.58 -10.25 -3.36
CA GLY A 16 -15.87 -10.77 -4.53
C GLY A 16 -14.46 -11.27 -4.20
N PRO A 17 -13.97 -12.32 -4.87
CA PRO A 17 -12.60 -12.76 -4.70
C PRO A 17 -11.62 -11.71 -5.23
N ILE A 18 -10.47 -11.59 -4.59
CA ILE A 18 -9.37 -10.75 -5.07
C ILE A 18 -8.67 -11.47 -6.24
N HIS A 19 -8.48 -10.78 -7.36
CA HIS A 19 -7.68 -11.28 -8.48
C HIS A 19 -6.34 -10.53 -8.65
N HIS A 20 -5.44 -11.08 -9.45
CA HIS A 20 -4.08 -10.54 -9.64
C HIS A 20 -4.05 -9.08 -10.11
N GLY A 21 -5.08 -8.64 -10.84
CA GLY A 21 -5.20 -7.25 -11.28
C GLY A 21 -5.38 -6.29 -10.10
N GLN A 22 -6.15 -6.66 -9.08
CA GLN A 22 -6.29 -5.86 -7.86
C GLN A 22 -5.00 -5.86 -7.03
N LEU A 23 -4.32 -7.00 -6.93
CA LEU A 23 -3.01 -7.09 -6.27
C LEU A 23 -1.99 -6.17 -6.94
N GLY A 24 -1.83 -6.28 -8.26
CA GLY A 24 -0.89 -5.46 -9.03
C GLY A 24 -1.29 -3.98 -9.11
N GLY A 25 -2.60 -3.68 -9.07
CA GLY A 25 -3.11 -2.32 -9.25
C GLY A 25 -3.19 -1.50 -7.97
N ALA A 26 -3.58 -2.10 -6.84
CA ALA A 26 -3.87 -1.36 -5.61
C ALA A 26 -2.96 -1.76 -4.43
N TYR A 27 -2.68 -3.05 -4.25
CA TYR A 27 -2.11 -3.54 -2.98
C TYR A 27 -0.59 -3.65 -3.00
N LEU A 28 -0.03 -4.31 -4.03
CA LEU A 28 1.40 -4.55 -4.14
C LEU A 28 2.20 -3.25 -4.31
N PRO A 29 1.79 -2.28 -5.15
CA PRO A 29 2.51 -1.00 -5.26
C PRO A 29 2.51 -0.21 -3.95
N ALA A 30 1.37 -0.21 -3.25
CA ALA A 30 1.23 0.50 -1.96
C ALA A 30 2.09 -0.14 -0.86
N ASP A 31 2.16 -1.48 -0.81
CA ASP A 31 3.03 -2.19 0.14
C ASP A 31 4.51 -1.92 -0.16
N ILE A 32 4.93 -1.95 -1.43
CA ILE A 32 6.30 -1.61 -1.85
C ILE A 32 6.65 -0.17 -1.42
N PHE A 33 5.76 0.80 -1.70
CA PHE A 33 5.95 2.20 -1.33
C PHE A 33 6.06 2.39 0.19
N ALA A 34 5.18 1.75 0.97
CA ALA A 34 5.20 1.82 2.42
C ALA A 34 6.50 1.23 2.99
N ARG A 35 6.93 0.07 2.49
CA ARG A 35 8.20 -0.56 2.91
C ARG A 35 9.41 0.29 2.60
N TYR A 36 9.47 0.86 1.39
CA TYR A 36 10.55 1.77 1.00
C TYR A 36 10.67 2.93 1.99
N HIS A 37 9.57 3.58 2.34
CA HIS A 37 9.59 4.73 3.24
C HIS A 37 9.92 4.35 4.70
N ARG A 38 9.47 3.17 5.18
CA ARG A 38 9.91 2.66 6.49
C ARG A 38 11.42 2.42 6.54
N ILE A 39 12.00 1.83 5.48
CA ILE A 39 13.46 1.62 5.37
C ILE A 39 14.20 2.96 5.31
N ARG A 40 13.62 3.98 4.67
CA ARG A 40 14.15 5.35 4.62
C ARG A 40 14.06 6.12 5.95
N GLY A 41 13.44 5.55 6.99
CA GLY A 41 13.29 6.18 8.30
C GLY A 41 12.06 7.08 8.45
N ASN A 42 11.11 7.02 7.51
CA ASN A 42 9.84 7.73 7.62
C ASN A 42 8.83 6.92 8.44
N ARG A 43 7.87 7.63 9.03
CA ARG A 43 6.75 7.05 9.78
C ARG A 43 5.59 6.85 8.81
N VAL A 44 5.43 5.60 8.35
CA VAL A 44 4.37 5.15 7.44
C VAL A 44 3.37 4.26 8.13
#